data_AF-A0A1S2WX15-F1
#
_entry.id   AF-A0A1S2WX15-F1
#
_cell.length_a   1.000
_cell.length_b   1.000
_cell.length_c   1.000
_cell.angle_alpha   90.00
_cell.angle_beta   90.00
_cell.angle_gamma   90.00
#
_symmetry.space_group_name_H-M   'P 1'
#
loop_
_entity.id
_entity.type
_entity.pdbx_description
1 polymer ?
#
loop_
_entity_poly.entity_id
_entity_poly.type
_entity_poly.pdbx_seq_one_letter_code
_entity_poly.pdbx_strand_id
1 'polypeptide(L)'
;MSKRFTEDHYQKICTDLEYREKLIKNPKLTLNEEYGTTINDEVNVEVIEQSDDAITIILPAKPDNQDDIESELETVTEQVVDLLFTHDGMGGFLIPDDNLKWELRNMRKDWVKKLGLDLENS
;
A
#
# COMPACT_ATOMS: atom_id res chain seq x y z
N MET A 1 -7.75 -14.77 -16.70
CA MET A 1 -6.40 -14.97 -16.10
C MET A 1 -6.51 -14.70 -14.60
N SER A 2 -5.80 -15.50 -13.79
CA SER A 2 -6.18 -15.82 -12.41
C SER A 2 -6.03 -14.67 -11.40
N LYS A 3 -6.97 -14.61 -10.46
CA LYS A 3 -7.24 -13.62 -9.39
C LYS A 3 -6.12 -13.43 -8.34
N ARG A 4 -4.85 -13.70 -8.64
CA ARG A 4 -3.79 -13.87 -7.62
C ARG A 4 -2.68 -12.83 -7.57
N PHE A 5 -2.70 -11.80 -8.42
CA PHE A 5 -1.59 -10.82 -8.44
C PHE A 5 -1.28 -10.25 -7.05
N THR A 6 -2.31 -9.86 -6.29
CA THR A 6 -2.20 -9.43 -4.89
C THR A 6 -1.52 -10.49 -4.00
N GLU A 7 -1.89 -11.75 -4.15
CA GLU A 7 -1.33 -12.88 -3.41
C GLU A 7 0.14 -13.12 -3.79
N ASP A 8 0.47 -13.00 -5.07
CA ASP A 8 1.82 -13.23 -5.61
C ASP A 8 2.83 -12.19 -5.09
N HIS A 9 2.43 -10.92 -4.99
CA HIS A 9 3.32 -9.89 -4.44
C HIS A 9 3.50 -10.01 -2.92
N TYR A 10 2.45 -10.39 -2.20
CA TYR A 10 2.59 -10.72 -0.78
C TYR A 10 3.51 -11.92 -0.57
N GLN A 11 3.33 -12.98 -1.36
CA GLN A 11 4.21 -14.14 -1.34
C GLN A 11 5.66 -13.73 -1.60
N LYS A 12 5.91 -12.83 -2.55
CA LYS A 12 7.25 -12.29 -2.81
C LYS A 12 7.81 -11.51 -1.61
N ILE A 13 7.03 -10.63 -0.97
CA ILE A 13 7.47 -9.93 0.26
C ILE A 13 7.84 -10.91 1.39
N CYS A 14 7.14 -12.04 1.50
CA CYS A 14 7.40 -13.06 2.51
C CYS A 14 8.58 -13.97 2.18
N THR A 15 8.82 -14.28 0.91
CA THR A 15 9.78 -15.33 0.48
C THR A 15 11.06 -14.78 -0.14
N ASP A 16 11.05 -13.56 -0.68
CA ASP A 16 12.22 -12.89 -1.28
C ASP A 16 12.84 -11.89 -0.28
N LEU A 17 13.87 -12.36 0.43
CA LEU A 17 14.56 -11.57 1.45
C LEU A 17 15.27 -10.33 0.87
N GLU A 18 15.81 -10.41 -0.35
CA GLU A 18 16.50 -9.29 -0.97
C GLU A 18 15.50 -8.19 -1.35
N TYR A 19 14.35 -8.58 -1.89
CA TYR A 19 13.25 -7.65 -2.16
C TYR A 19 12.75 -7.00 -0.87
N ARG A 20 12.59 -7.77 0.20
CA ARG A 20 12.15 -7.28 1.52
C ARG A 20 13.11 -6.22 2.06
N GLU A 21 14.41 -6.48 2.05
CA GLU A 21 15.43 -5.51 2.50
C GLU A 21 15.42 -4.22 1.66
N LYS A 22 15.28 -4.34 0.33
CA LYS A 22 15.17 -3.18 -0.57
C LYS A 22 13.93 -2.35 -0.24
N LEU A 23 12.78 -3.01 -0.06
CA LEU A 23 11.50 -2.38 0.22
C LEU A 23 11.52 -1.63 1.56
N ILE A 24 12.14 -2.20 2.59
CA ILE A 24 12.30 -1.52 3.90
C ILE A 24 13.22 -0.30 3.77
N LYS A 25 14.32 -0.43 3.02
CA LYS A 25 15.34 0.63 2.92
C LYS A 25 14.92 1.80 2.04
N ASN A 26 14.29 1.54 0.89
CA ASN A 26 13.92 2.55 -0.10
C ASN A 26 12.54 2.21 -0.73
N PRO A 27 11.45 2.32 0.04
CA PRO A 27 10.14 1.83 -0.38
C PRO A 27 9.66 2.43 -1.70
N LYS A 28 9.75 3.76 -1.86
CA LYS A 28 9.34 4.42 -3.11
C LYS A 28 10.08 3.90 -4.34
N LEU A 29 11.40 3.77 -4.24
CA LEU A 29 12.23 3.29 -5.35
C LEU A 29 11.86 1.84 -5.71
N THR A 30 11.80 0.97 -4.70
CA THR A 30 11.48 -0.45 -4.90
C THR A 30 10.08 -0.66 -5.48
N LEU A 31 9.08 0.12 -5.04
CA LEU A 31 7.73 0.06 -5.59
C LEU A 31 7.65 0.62 -7.02
N ASN A 32 8.36 1.71 -7.33
CA ASN A 32 8.44 2.25 -8.69
C ASN A 32 9.03 1.21 -9.66
N GLU A 33 10.12 0.55 -9.29
CA GLU A 33 10.75 -0.52 -10.07
C GLU A 33 9.82 -1.74 -10.23
N GLU A 34 9.18 -2.19 -9.15
CA GLU A 34 8.30 -3.37 -9.14
C GLU A 34 7.05 -3.15 -9.99
N TYR A 35 6.40 -2.01 -9.85
CA TYR A 35 5.13 -1.71 -10.51
C TYR A 35 5.29 -1.02 -11.87
N GLY A 36 6.49 -0.52 -12.19
CA GLY A 36 6.74 0.20 -13.43
C GLY A 36 6.04 1.57 -13.46
N THR A 37 5.91 2.20 -12.29
CA THR A 37 5.18 3.46 -12.10
C THR A 37 6.09 4.51 -11.46
N THR A 38 5.59 5.74 -11.33
CA THR A 38 6.29 6.84 -10.64
C THR A 38 5.38 7.40 -9.57
N ILE A 39 5.59 6.98 -8.32
CA ILE A 39 4.93 7.57 -7.14
C ILE A 39 5.36 9.03 -7.03
N ASN A 40 4.38 9.93 -6.88
CA ASN A 40 4.60 11.37 -6.70
C ASN A 40 5.61 11.64 -5.56
N ASP A 41 6.53 12.58 -5.78
CA ASP A 41 7.59 12.96 -4.84
C ASP A 41 7.05 13.45 -3.48
N GLU A 42 5.87 14.06 -3.46
CA GLU A 42 5.20 14.54 -2.25
C GLU A 42 4.64 13.42 -1.37
N VAL A 43 4.48 12.21 -1.92
CA VAL A 43 3.98 11.05 -1.18
C VAL A 43 5.11 10.41 -0.39
N ASN A 44 4.96 10.36 0.93
CA ASN A 44 5.83 9.57 1.80
C ASN A 44 5.30 8.14 1.90
N VAL A 45 6.17 7.14 1.74
CA VAL A 45 5.83 5.72 1.90
C VAL A 45 6.70 5.14 3.00
N GLU A 46 6.06 4.64 4.05
CA GLU A 46 6.73 3.98 5.17
C GLU A 46 6.34 2.50 5.20
N VAL A 47 7.32 1.65 5.52
CA VAL A 47 7.13 0.21 5.65
C VAL A 47 7.33 -0.15 7.12
N ILE A 48 6.28 -0.66 7.74
CA ILE A 48 6.32 -1.16 9.11
C ILE A 48 6.37 -2.68 9.05
N GLU A 49 7.48 -3.25 9.49
CA GLU A 49 7.62 -4.70 9.64
C GLU A 49 6.87 -5.17 10.89
N GLN A 50 5.91 -6.08 10.71
CA GLN A 50 5.24 -6.72 11.83
C GLN A 50 6.12 -7.85 12.39
N SER A 51 6.42 -7.78 13.68
CA SER A 51 7.02 -8.88 14.45
C SER A 51 5.94 -9.85 14.94
N ASP A 52 6.27 -11.14 15.04
CA ASP A 52 5.34 -12.21 15.44
C ASP A 52 4.91 -12.15 16.92
N ASP A 53 5.62 -11.38 17.74
CA ASP A 53 5.37 -11.14 19.16
C ASP A 53 4.85 -9.72 19.48
N ALA A 54 4.65 -8.87 18.45
CA ALA A 54 4.28 -7.47 18.62
C ALA A 54 2.86 -7.15 18.12
N ILE A 55 2.13 -6.34 18.89
CA ILE A 55 0.90 -5.69 18.43
C ILE A 55 1.26 -4.34 17.81
N THR A 56 1.11 -4.22 16.50
CA THR A 56 1.28 -2.93 15.80
C THR A 56 -0.02 -2.14 15.87
N ILE A 57 0.03 -0.95 16.48
CA ILE A 57 -1.08 0.01 16.51
C ILE A 57 -0.72 1.18 15.60
N ILE A 58 -1.62 1.47 14.67
CA ILE A 58 -1.52 2.62 13.78
C ILE A 58 -2.45 3.70 14.31
N LEU A 59 -1.90 4.90 14.51
CA LEU A 59 -2.67 6.08 14.86
C LEU A 59 -2.95 6.90 13.59
N PRO A 60 -4.19 7.39 13.39
CA PRO A 60 -4.48 8.28 12.28
C PRO A 60 -3.68 9.59 12.42
N ALA A 61 -3.55 10.32 11.30
CA ALA A 61 -3.00 11.66 11.32
C ALA A 61 -3.78 12.53 12.30
N LYS A 62 -3.09 13.48 12.95
CA LYS A 62 -3.77 14.45 13.78
C LYS A 62 -4.54 15.41 12.88
N PRO A 63 -5.78 15.78 13.24
CA PRO A 63 -6.49 16.89 12.59
C PRO A 63 -5.64 18.16 12.57
N ASP A 64 -5.53 18.79 11.41
CA ASP A 64 -4.75 20.03 11.26
C ASP A 64 -5.56 21.25 11.70
N ASN A 65 -6.88 21.21 11.52
CA ASN A 65 -7.79 22.28 11.90
C ASN A 65 -8.62 21.92 13.15
N GLN A 66 -8.44 22.70 14.22
CA GLN A 66 -9.20 22.50 15.47
C GLN A 66 -10.56 23.20 15.49
N ASP A 67 -10.80 24.15 14.57
CA ASP A 67 -12.07 24.90 14.51
C ASP A 67 -13.20 24.09 13.85
N ASP A 68 -12.87 23.06 13.06
CA ASP A 68 -13.80 22.11 12.44
C ASP A 68 -13.37 20.65 12.69
N ILE A 69 -13.17 20.33 13.97
CA ILE A 69 -12.60 19.05 14.36
C ILE A 69 -13.46 17.84 14.00
N GLU A 70 -14.78 17.99 13.88
CA GLU A 70 -15.69 16.88 13.60
C GLU A 70 -15.55 16.39 12.15
N SER A 71 -15.50 17.31 11.19
CA SER A 71 -15.25 17.03 9.76
C SER A 71 -13.83 16.49 9.52
N GLU A 72 -12.84 17.06 10.22
CA GLU A 72 -11.45 16.58 10.16
C GLU A 72 -11.30 15.18 10.75
N LEU A 73 -12.00 14.87 11.85
CA LEU A 73 -12.02 13.54 12.44
C LEU A 73 -12.64 12.50 11.51
N GLU A 74 -13.76 12.82 10.85
CA GLU A 74 -14.35 11.96 9.82
C GLU A 74 -13.32 11.67 8.71
N THR A 75 -12.67 12.72 8.21
CA THR A 75 -11.62 12.62 7.19
C THR A 75 -10.49 11.68 7.60
N VAL A 76 -9.87 11.87 8.78
CA VAL A 76 -8.71 11.05 9.19
C VAL A 76 -9.08 9.65 9.67
N THR A 77 -10.35 9.35 9.95
CA THR A 77 -10.80 8.05 10.48
C THR A 77 -11.46 7.13 9.46
N GLU A 78 -12.03 7.65 8.37
CA GLU A 78 -12.70 6.83 7.34
C GLU A 78 -11.76 6.29 6.24
N GLN A 79 -10.53 6.78 6.18
CA GLN A 79 -9.62 6.53 5.03
C GLN A 79 -8.84 5.20 5.12
N VAL A 80 -9.24 4.29 6.01
CA VAL A 80 -8.30 3.38 6.66
C VAL A 80 -8.18 2.02 5.95
N VAL A 81 -7.00 1.83 5.36
CA VAL A 81 -6.35 0.59 4.87
C VAL A 81 -6.86 -0.04 3.58
N ASP A 82 -5.91 -0.37 2.70
CA ASP A 82 -6.09 -1.35 1.63
C ASP A 82 -5.42 -2.67 2.07
N LEU A 83 -6.23 -3.61 2.54
CA LEU A 83 -5.79 -4.91 3.04
C LEU A 83 -5.85 -5.99 1.95
N LEU A 84 -4.73 -6.71 1.83
CA LEU A 84 -4.50 -7.82 0.94
C LEU A 84 -4.54 -9.11 1.76
N PHE A 85 -5.59 -9.89 1.57
CA PHE A 85 -5.77 -11.17 2.24
C PHE A 85 -5.25 -12.29 1.34
N THR A 86 -4.46 -13.19 1.90
CA THR A 86 -3.99 -14.42 1.25
C THR A 86 -4.22 -15.60 2.18
N HIS A 87 -4.04 -16.83 1.68
CA HIS A 87 -4.07 -18.02 2.53
C HIS A 87 -2.97 -18.03 3.60
N ASP A 88 -1.86 -17.30 3.38
CA ASP A 88 -0.65 -17.33 4.20
C ASP A 88 -0.48 -16.06 5.06
N GLY A 89 -1.45 -15.14 5.05
CA GLY A 89 -1.42 -13.93 5.88
C GLY A 89 -2.16 -12.74 5.30
N MET A 90 -2.05 -11.62 6.01
CA MET A 90 -2.57 -10.32 5.59
C MET A 90 -1.42 -9.32 5.44
N GLY A 91 -1.36 -8.64 4.30
CA GLY A 91 -0.51 -7.48 4.07
C GLY A 91 -1.37 -6.30 3.64
N GLY A 92 -0.78 -5.12 3.47
CA GLY A 92 -1.57 -3.99 2.98
C GLY A 92 -0.87 -2.65 3.11
N PHE A 93 -1.53 -1.63 2.58
CA PHE A 93 -1.09 -0.24 2.70
C PHE A 93 -2.02 0.49 3.65
N LEU A 94 -1.44 1.20 4.61
CA LEU A 94 -2.15 2.25 5.30
C LEU A 94 -2.18 3.48 4.38
N ILE A 95 -3.37 4.01 4.11
CA ILE A 95 -3.55 5.15 3.23
C ILE A 95 -4.17 6.27 4.05
N PRO A 96 -3.41 7.33 4.41
CA PRO A 96 -3.87 8.35 5.34
C PRO A 96 -4.68 9.47 4.67
N ASP A 97 -4.94 9.38 3.36
CA ASP A 97 -5.61 10.41 2.55
C ASP A 97 -6.31 9.76 1.34
N ASP A 98 -7.53 10.23 0.99
CA ASP A 98 -8.32 9.65 -0.11
C ASP A 98 -7.66 9.85 -1.50
N ASN A 99 -6.94 10.95 -1.72
CA ASN A 99 -6.19 11.18 -2.95
C ASN A 99 -5.08 10.15 -3.13
N LEU A 100 -4.44 9.71 -2.04
CA LEU A 100 -3.40 8.67 -2.07
C LEU A 100 -3.96 7.29 -2.44
N LYS A 101 -5.26 7.04 -2.27
CA LYS A 101 -5.90 5.82 -2.78
C LYS A 101 -5.84 5.76 -4.31
N TRP A 102 -5.96 6.91 -4.98
CA TRP A 102 -5.86 6.98 -6.44
C TRP A 102 -4.44 6.69 -6.92
N GLU A 103 -3.43 7.16 -6.19
CA GLU A 103 -2.04 6.79 -6.45
C GLU A 103 -1.82 5.28 -6.33
N LEU A 104 -2.23 4.67 -5.22
CA LEU A 104 -2.12 3.21 -5.06
C LEU A 104 -2.88 2.45 -6.17
N ARG A 105 -4.06 2.93 -6.55
CA ARG A 105 -4.83 2.36 -7.65
C ARG A 105 -4.10 2.46 -8.99
N ASN A 106 -3.47 3.59 -9.28
CA ASN A 106 -2.70 3.79 -10.50
C ASN A 106 -1.46 2.87 -10.52
N MET A 107 -0.76 2.74 -9.40
CA MET A 107 0.35 1.80 -9.24
C MET A 107 -0.07 0.36 -9.58
N ARG A 108 -1.23 -0.09 -9.06
CA ARG A 108 -1.78 -1.43 -9.36
C ARG A 108 -2.15 -1.59 -10.83
N LYS A 109 -2.74 -0.57 -11.46
CA LYS A 109 -3.04 -0.59 -12.90
C LYS A 109 -1.78 -0.73 -13.73
N ASP A 110 -0.74 0.03 -13.40
CA ASP A 110 0.53 -0.01 -14.13
C ASP A 110 1.23 -1.36 -13.95
N TRP A 111 1.16 -1.93 -12.75
CA TRP A 111 1.70 -3.25 -12.50
C TRP A 111 0.96 -4.34 -13.29
N VAL A 112 -0.37 -4.28 -13.35
CA VAL A 112 -1.18 -5.18 -14.18
C VAL A 112 -0.77 -5.08 -15.65
N LYS A 113 -0.59 -3.86 -16.18
CA LYS A 113 -0.05 -3.66 -17.54
C LYS A 113 1.35 -4.25 -17.71
N LYS A 114 2.25 -4.04 -16.74
CA LYS A 114 3.62 -4.58 -16.73
C LYS A 114 3.63 -6.11 -16.79
N LEU A 115 2.68 -6.76 -16.11
CA LEU A 115 2.51 -8.21 -16.14
C LEU A 115 1.84 -8.74 -17.44
N GLY A 116 1.43 -7.86 -18.34
CA GLY A 116 0.73 -8.23 -19.58
C GLY A 116 -0.67 -8.78 -19.34
N LEU A 117 -1.29 -8.43 -18.20
CA LEU A 117 -2.65 -8.82 -17.86
C LEU A 117 -3.60 -7.71 -18.35
N ASP A 118 -4.55 -8.07 -19.22
CA ASP A 118 -5.48 -7.10 -19.80
C ASP A 118 -6.76 -7.01 -18.94
N LEU A 119 -7.07 -5.81 -18.42
CA LEU A 119 -8.26 -5.55 -17.59
C LEU A 119 -9.42 -4.93 -18.38
N GLU A 120 -9.26 -4.66 -19.67
CA GLU A 120 -10.32 -4.01 -20.47
C GLU A 120 -11.54 -4.90 -20.79
N ASN A 121 -11.57 -6.15 -20.32
CA ASN A 121 -12.68 -7.09 -20.55
C ASN A 121 -13.10 -7.89 -19.30
N SER A 122 -13.21 -7.25 -18.13
CA SER A 122 -13.76 -7.88 -16.91
C SER A 122 -14.74 -6.97 -16.18
#